data_AF-A0A4R3T431-F1
#
_entry.id   AF-A0A4R3T431-F1
#
_cell.length_a   1.000
_cell.length_b   1.000
_cell.length_c   1.000
_cell.angle_alpha   90.00
_cell.angle_beta   90.00
_cell.angle_gamma   90.00
#
_symmetry.space_group_name_H-M   'P 1'
#
loop_
_entity.id
_entity.type
_entity.pdbx_description
1 polymer ?
#
loop_
_entity_poly.entity_id
_entity_poly.type
_entity_poly.pdbx_seq_one_letter_code
_entity_poly.pdbx_strand_id
1 'polypeptide(L)'
;MTPVERGMRALAETLGYGDWDAVDALSRDKLKAAARAVLEAIREPDLYMTESGAEIVRHVGSNESEEAYRNDAANTWRFMIAGALGQD
;
A
#
# COMPACT_ATOMS: atom_id res chain seq x y z
N MET A 1 -14.76 1.07 -2.06
CA MET A 1 -13.69 0.81 -3.05
C MET A 1 -12.40 0.47 -2.31
N THR A 2 -11.83 -0.71 -2.56
CA THR A 2 -10.58 -1.19 -1.94
C THR A 2 -9.35 -0.45 -2.49
N PRO A 3 -8.18 -0.50 -1.81
CA PRO A 3 -6.94 0.03 -2.37
C PRO A 3 -6.58 -0.58 -3.73
N VAL A 4 -6.82 -1.89 -3.92
CA VAL A 4 -6.62 -2.56 -5.21
C VAL A 4 -7.51 -1.97 -6.30
N GLU A 5 -8.80 -1.75 -6.02
CA GLU A 5 -9.73 -1.16 -6.99
C GLU A 5 -9.36 0.30 -7.34
N ARG A 6 -8.89 1.09 -6.36
CA ARG A 6 -8.35 2.43 -6.63
C ARG A 6 -7.11 2.37 -7.51
N GLY A 7 -6.19 1.45 -7.21
CA GLY A 7 -4.98 1.22 -8.02
C GLY A 7 -5.30 0.82 -9.45
N MET A 8 -6.28 -0.08 -9.64
CA MET A 8 -6.76 -0.48 -10.97
C MET A 8 -7.25 0.73 -11.80
N ARG A 9 -8.04 1.62 -11.20
CA ARG A 9 -8.55 2.82 -11.87
C ARG A 9 -7.43 3.81 -12.22
N ALA A 10 -6.52 4.06 -11.27
CA ALA A 10 -5.38 4.95 -11.52
C ALA A 10 -4.47 4.42 -12.65
N LEU A 11 -4.23 3.10 -12.67
CA LEU A 11 -3.48 2.45 -13.75
C LEU A 11 -4.22 2.53 -15.09
N ALA A 12 -5.55 2.32 -15.11
CA ALA A 12 -6.36 2.44 -16.32
C ALA A 12 -6.27 3.84 -16.92
N GLU A 13 -6.41 4.87 -16.09
CA GLU A 13 -6.28 6.27 -16.49
C GLU A 13 -4.89 6.56 -17.05
N THR A 14 -3.84 6.16 -16.32
CA THR A 14 -2.44 6.39 -16.71
C THR A 14 -2.07 5.70 -18.03
N LEU A 15 -2.62 4.50 -18.28
CA LEU A 15 -2.36 3.71 -19.48
C LEU A 15 -3.30 4.05 -20.65
N GLY A 16 -4.19 5.04 -20.49
CA GLY A 16 -5.04 5.53 -21.58
C GLY A 16 -6.24 4.63 -21.92
N TYR A 17 -6.70 3.80 -20.98
CA TYR A 17 -7.87 2.93 -21.19
C TYR A 17 -9.21 3.71 -21.30
N GLY A 18 -9.21 5.02 -21.02
CA GLY A 18 -10.39 5.88 -21.16
C GLY A 18 -11.44 5.59 -20.08
N ASP A 19 -12.70 5.41 -20.50
CA ASP A 19 -13.81 5.12 -19.59
C ASP A 19 -13.62 3.76 -18.91
N TRP A 20 -13.54 3.77 -17.57
CA TRP A 20 -13.41 2.57 -16.75
C TRP A 20 -14.52 1.54 -17.03
N ASP A 21 -15.73 2.01 -17.33
CA ASP A 21 -16.87 1.15 -17.55
C ASP A 21 -16.79 0.40 -18.90
N ALA A 22 -16.00 0.92 -19.85
CA ALA A 22 -15.73 0.29 -21.15
C ALA A 22 -14.53 -0.68 -21.14
N VAL A 23 -13.74 -0.73 -20.06
CA VAL A 23 -12.58 -1.63 -19.95
C VAL A 23 -13.04 -3.08 -19.88
N ASP A 24 -12.55 -3.91 -20.80
CA ASP A 24 -12.89 -5.32 -20.89
C ASP A 24 -12.37 -6.14 -19.69
N ALA A 25 -12.92 -7.34 -19.51
CA ALA A 25 -12.59 -8.21 -18.38
C ALA A 25 -11.11 -8.61 -18.32
N LEU A 26 -10.48 -8.91 -19.46
CA LEU A 26 -9.08 -9.32 -19.52
C LEU A 26 -8.15 -8.16 -19.11
N SER A 27 -8.45 -6.95 -19.58
CA SER A 27 -7.76 -5.72 -19.19
C SER A 27 -7.94 -5.42 -17.70
N ARG A 28 -9.14 -5.60 -17.15
CA ARG A 28 -9.40 -5.46 -15.71
C ARG A 28 -8.58 -6.44 -14.87
N ASP A 29 -8.45 -7.70 -15.30
CA ASP A 29 -7.64 -8.70 -14.59
C ASP A 29 -6.15 -8.34 -14.59
N LYS A 30 -5.62 -7.86 -15.73
CA LYS A 30 -4.23 -7.38 -15.82
C LYS A 30 -3.98 -6.18 -14.90
N LEU A 31 -4.91 -5.21 -14.89
CA LEU A 31 -4.82 -4.04 -14.02
C LEU A 31 -4.90 -4.42 -12.54
N LYS A 32 -5.74 -5.41 -12.19
CA LYS A 32 -5.83 -5.95 -10.83
C LYS A 32 -4.50 -6.59 -10.41
N ALA A 33 -3.91 -7.41 -11.28
CA ALA A 33 -2.61 -8.02 -11.04
C ALA A 33 -1.51 -6.97 -10.86
N ALA A 34 -1.48 -5.94 -11.72
CA ALA A 34 -0.53 -4.84 -11.62
C ALA A 34 -0.69 -4.03 -10.33
N ALA A 35 -1.92 -3.67 -9.94
CA ALA A 35 -2.19 -2.96 -8.69
C ALA A 35 -1.73 -3.76 -7.46
N ARG A 36 -1.98 -5.08 -7.45
CA ARG A 36 -1.48 -5.97 -6.40
C ARG A 36 0.04 -6.04 -6.37
N ALA A 37 0.69 -6.16 -7.53
CA ALA A 37 2.15 -6.22 -7.62
C ALA A 37 2.83 -4.95 -7.07
N VAL A 38 2.25 -3.77 -7.34
CA VAL A 38 2.75 -2.51 -6.77
C VAL A 38 2.60 -2.48 -5.25
N LEU A 39 1.43 -2.88 -4.72
CA LEU A 39 1.20 -2.95 -3.28
C LEU A 39 2.18 -3.91 -2.60
N GLU A 40 2.44 -5.07 -3.20
CA GLU A 40 3.44 -6.01 -2.68
C GLU A 40 4.85 -5.46 -2.74
N ALA A 41 5.21 -4.74 -3.81
CA ALA A 41 6.54 -4.14 -3.94
C ALA A 41 6.81 -3.10 -2.85
N ILE A 42 5.79 -2.34 -2.43
CA ILE A 42 5.89 -1.36 -1.34
C ILE A 42 5.58 -1.96 0.03
N ARG A 43 5.33 -3.27 0.15
CA ARG A 43 5.04 -3.91 1.44
C ARG A 43 6.17 -3.72 2.44
N GLU A 44 7.40 -3.79 1.95
CA GLU A 44 8.58 -3.47 2.74
C GLU A 44 8.82 -1.95 2.68
N PRO A 45 8.69 -1.24 3.81
CA PRO A 45 8.92 0.20 3.82
C PRO A 45 10.41 0.49 3.65
N ASP A 46 10.73 1.58 2.97
CA ASP A 46 12.09 2.12 2.99
C ASP A 46 12.37 2.88 4.29
N LEU A 47 13.61 3.36 4.44
CA LEU A 47 14.04 4.11 5.62
C LEU A 47 13.15 5.34 5.89
N TYR A 48 12.81 6.11 4.87
CA TYR A 48 12.03 7.35 5.03
C TYR A 48 10.58 7.05 5.43
N MET A 49 9.99 5.99 4.87
CA MET A 49 8.67 5.50 5.28
C MET A 49 8.69 5.05 6.75
N THR A 50 9.71 4.30 7.14
CA THR A 50 9.88 3.85 8.52
C THR A 50 10.05 5.02 9.49
N GLU A 51 10.90 6.00 9.18
CA GLU A 51 11.14 7.17 10.03
C GLU A 51 9.89 8.04 10.19
N SER A 52 9.14 8.24 9.11
CA SER A 52 7.87 8.98 9.12
C SER A 52 6.84 8.32 10.02
N GLY A 53 6.70 6.98 9.95
CA GLY A 53 5.82 6.26 10.84
C GLY A 53 6.29 6.29 12.31
N ALA A 54 7.60 6.23 12.53
CA ALA A 54 8.18 6.24 13.89
C ALA A 54 7.95 7.58 14.60
N GLU A 55 7.89 8.69 13.87
CA GLU A 55 7.46 9.97 14.42
C GLU A 55 6.06 9.88 15.03
N ILE A 56 5.12 9.22 14.37
CA ILE A 56 3.75 9.05 14.87
C ILE A 56 3.73 8.14 16.11
N VAL A 57 4.40 6.99 16.05
CA VAL A 57 4.41 6.00 17.15
C VAL A 57 4.99 6.61 18.44
N ARG A 58 6.04 7.44 18.34
CA ARG A 58 6.66 8.14 19.48
C ARG A 58 5.69 9.00 20.28
N HIS A 59 4.64 9.52 19.64
CA HIS A 59 3.63 10.34 20.31
C HIS A 59 2.56 9.50 21.04
N VAL A 60 2.48 8.18 20.78
CA VAL A 60 1.53 7.27 21.43
C VAL A 60 2.05 6.77 22.78
N GLY A 61 3.37 6.57 22.91
CA GLY A 61 4.02 6.25 24.19
C GLY A 61 5.50 6.57 24.12
N SER A 62 6.04 7.29 25.10
CA SER A 62 7.39 7.91 25.06
C SER A 62 8.51 7.09 25.72
N ASN A 63 8.22 5.84 26.13
CA ASN A 63 9.11 5.05 26.99
C ASN A 63 9.88 3.94 26.25
N GLU A 64 9.92 3.98 24.92
CA GLU A 64 10.63 2.98 24.11
C GLU A 64 11.86 3.59 23.44
N SER A 65 12.70 2.73 22.85
CA SER A 65 13.87 3.18 22.10
C SER A 65 13.47 3.66 20.70
N GLU A 66 14.29 4.54 20.11
CA GLU A 66 14.16 4.94 18.70
C GLU A 66 14.11 3.77 17.72
N GLU A 67 14.80 2.67 18.04
CA GLU A 67 14.76 1.44 17.25
C GLU A 67 13.40 0.73 17.36
N ALA A 68 12.82 0.66 18.56
CA ALA A 68 11.50 0.07 18.78
C ALA A 68 10.43 0.82 17.98
N TYR A 69 10.44 2.15 18.03
CA TYR A 69 9.49 2.97 17.25
C TYR A 69 9.59 2.75 15.73
N ARG A 70 10.82 2.62 15.20
CA ARG A 70 11.03 2.31 13.78
C ARG A 70 10.51 0.91 13.44
N ASN A 71 10.76 -0.08 14.29
CA ASN A 71 10.27 -1.43 14.07
C ASN A 71 8.74 -1.49 14.07
N ASP A 72 8.09 -0.81 15.01
CA ASP A 72 6.63 -0.74 15.10
C ASP A 72 6.00 -0.01 13.91
N ALA A 73 6.61 1.09 13.47
CA ALA A 73 6.21 1.80 12.27
C ALA A 73 6.29 0.91 11.03
N ALA A 74 7.41 0.20 10.86
CA ALA A 74 7.59 -0.71 9.74
C ALA A 74 6.60 -1.88 9.77
N ASN A 75 6.35 -2.45 10.94
CA ASN A 75 5.37 -3.53 11.11
C ASN A 75 3.95 -3.07 10.83
N THR A 76 3.56 -1.90 11.35
CA THR A 76 2.26 -1.29 11.07
C THR A 76 2.06 -1.12 9.57
N TRP A 77 3.08 -0.63 8.85
CA TRP A 77 3.04 -0.51 7.40
C TRP A 77 2.80 -1.86 6.71
N ARG A 78 3.56 -2.89 7.06
CA ARG A 78 3.38 -4.24 6.52
C ARG A 78 1.96 -4.77 6.76
N PHE A 79 1.38 -4.55 7.94
CA PHE A 79 0.01 -4.93 8.25
C PHE A 79 -1.02 -4.15 7.45
N MET A 80 -0.83 -2.84 7.26
CA MET A 80 -1.70 -2.02 6.41
C MET A 80 -1.71 -2.50 4.97
N ILE A 81 -0.55 -2.87 4.42
CA ILE A 81 -0.44 -3.43 3.07
C ILE A 81 -1.06 -4.84 2.98
N ALA A 82 -0.84 -5.70 3.97
CA ALA A 82 -1.50 -7.01 4.05
C ALA A 82 -3.03 -6.88 4.05
N GLY A 83 -3.56 -5.98 4.89
CA GLY A 83 -4.99 -5.66 4.92
C GLY A 83 -5.51 -5.08 3.61
N ALA A 84 -4.73 -4.22 2.94
CA ALA A 84 -5.07 -3.70 1.62
C ALA A 84 -5.15 -4.79 0.53
N LEU A 85 -4.35 -5.85 0.67
CA LEU A 85 -4.31 -7.00 -0.24
C LEU A 85 -5.32 -8.09 0.12
N GLY A 86 -5.97 -8.01 1.29
CA GLY A 86 -6.83 -9.05 1.85
C GLY A 86 -6.06 -10.30 2.24
N GLN A 87 -4.84 -10.13 2.75
CA GLN A 87 -4.00 -11.21 3.29
C GLN A 87 -4.08 -11.16 4.82
N ASP A 88 -4.30 -12.33 5.44
CA ASP A 88 -4.25 -12.54 6.89
C ASP A 88 -2.80 -12.60 7.40
#